data_AF-A0AAW2D9U3-F1
#
_entry.id   AF-A0AAW2D9U3-F1
#
_cell.length_a   1.000
_cell.length_b   1.000
_cell.length_c   1.000
_cell.angle_alpha   90.00
_cell.angle_beta   90.00
_cell.angle_gamma   90.00
#
_symmetry.space_group_name_H-M   'P 1'
#
loop_
_entity.id
_entity.type
_entity.pdbx_description
1 polymer ?
#
loop_
_entity_poly.entity_id
_entity_poly.type
_entity_poly.pdbx_seq_one_letter_code
_entity_poly.pdbx_strand_id
1 'polypeptide(L)'
;MSDHSESTTPSSTSTRTTEHAPSISSDSLSKTKSAIESLSAILSSFPSNLSFSISSNPNPAFSLLHDPQVASQVSSLLREPNSGAGDNNLCRWLYDTFQSGDPNLQLIVLRFLPIIVGIYLSRVALRKPLAGFEAVLLALYAHETTSRAGQPITMNVPNLSLPSVYHEAKAPINNNSTELNLAVISPSLEPHGTVRSTRRARIVGVALELYHSKIYHMPVGSKIDFCDFCVVWAGQDNNDDRDLNKESGSNGRKEGRIPLPWELLQPVLRILGHCLMGNTKNKELFDAAWAACNSLYARSMHDINPKALLATGSLLKLGKKAMEPSEDLDPTEIRKSNVLVI
;
A
#
# COMPACT_ATOMS: atom_id res chain seq x y z
N MET A 1 -68.87 34.46 -23.35
CA MET A 1 -68.73 33.24 -24.17
C MET A 1 -67.22 33.09 -24.38
N SER A 2 -66.54 32.40 -23.47
CA SER A 2 -66.20 30.96 -23.56
C SER A 2 -65.07 30.73 -24.56
N ASP A 3 -63.99 29.98 -24.36
CA ASP A 3 -63.46 29.14 -23.29
C ASP A 3 -62.03 28.70 -23.70
N HIS A 4 -61.26 28.20 -22.73
CA HIS A 4 -60.16 27.21 -22.80
C HIS A 4 -58.73 27.50 -23.30
N SER A 5 -57.81 27.18 -22.38
CA SER A 5 -56.40 26.79 -22.48
C SER A 5 -56.19 25.38 -23.09
N GLU A 6 -55.06 25.11 -23.78
CA GLU A 6 -53.93 24.25 -23.30
C GLU A 6 -53.01 23.70 -24.44
N SER A 7 -51.68 23.84 -24.21
CA SER A 7 -50.46 23.09 -24.62
C SER A 7 -50.18 22.59 -26.06
N THR A 8 -49.03 23.02 -26.63
CA THR A 8 -47.99 22.11 -27.20
C THR A 8 -46.63 22.82 -27.43
N THR A 9 -45.58 22.28 -26.79
CA THR A 9 -44.11 22.26 -27.05
C THR A 9 -43.40 23.27 -27.97
N PRO A 10 -42.14 23.62 -27.60
CA PRO A 10 -41.07 23.55 -28.59
C PRO A 10 -39.84 22.75 -28.13
N SER A 11 -39.33 21.96 -29.06
CA SER A 11 -38.12 21.13 -29.00
C SER A 11 -36.86 21.94 -28.74
N SER A 12 -36.08 21.56 -27.73
CA SER A 12 -34.69 22.00 -27.55
C SER A 12 -33.73 20.87 -27.93
N THR A 13 -33.08 21.04 -29.08
CA THR A 13 -31.98 20.20 -29.58
C THR A 13 -30.82 20.15 -28.59
N SER A 14 -30.49 18.95 -28.11
CA SER A 14 -29.34 18.69 -27.26
C SER A 14 -28.01 18.89 -28.00
N THR A 15 -27.25 19.92 -27.63
CA THR A 15 -25.80 19.97 -27.84
C THR A 15 -25.12 19.07 -26.80
N ARG A 16 -24.62 17.92 -27.24
CA ARG A 16 -23.73 17.04 -26.46
C ARG A 16 -22.41 17.76 -26.20
N THR A 17 -22.13 18.11 -24.95
CA THR A 17 -20.77 18.35 -24.47
C THR A 17 -20.06 17.01 -24.32
N THR A 18 -19.07 16.78 -25.18
CA THR A 18 -18.11 15.69 -25.09
C THR A 18 -17.29 15.80 -23.80
N GLU A 19 -17.27 14.71 -23.04
CA GLU A 19 -16.41 14.49 -21.87
C GLU A 19 -14.93 14.62 -22.28
N HIS A 20 -14.24 15.63 -21.76
CA HIS A 20 -12.79 15.77 -21.89
C HIS A 20 -12.08 14.89 -20.85
N ALA A 21 -11.29 13.94 -21.34
CA ALA A 21 -10.27 13.23 -20.56
C ALA A 21 -9.29 14.22 -19.92
N PRO A 22 -8.69 13.91 -18.74
CA PRO A 22 -7.78 14.82 -18.07
C PRO A 22 -6.53 15.04 -18.93
N SER A 23 -6.33 16.28 -19.40
CA SER A 23 -5.14 16.65 -20.16
C SER A 23 -3.89 16.55 -19.27
N ILE A 24 -3.03 15.57 -19.53
CA ILE A 24 -1.69 15.47 -18.93
C ILE A 24 -0.92 16.75 -19.29
N SER A 25 -0.33 17.43 -18.31
CA SER A 25 0.46 18.63 -18.56
C SER A 25 1.73 18.29 -19.35
N SER A 26 2.10 19.15 -20.31
CA SER A 26 3.29 18.95 -21.16
C SER A 26 4.58 18.79 -20.35
N ASP A 27 4.67 19.48 -19.19
CA ASP A 27 5.77 19.36 -18.24
C ASP A 27 5.87 17.96 -17.62
N SER A 28 4.75 17.38 -17.16
CA SER A 28 4.70 16.01 -16.62
C SER A 28 5.16 14.97 -17.66
N LEU A 29 4.76 15.14 -18.92
CA LEU A 29 5.20 14.27 -20.02
C LEU A 29 6.71 14.34 -20.25
N SER A 30 7.30 15.54 -20.25
CA SER A 30 8.75 15.70 -20.44
C SER A 30 9.56 15.10 -19.30
N LYS A 31 9.14 15.30 -18.04
CA LYS A 31 9.74 14.68 -16.85
C LYS A 31 9.69 13.17 -16.93
N THR A 32 8.54 12.62 -17.36
CA THR A 32 8.37 11.18 -17.52
C THR A 32 9.29 10.60 -18.57
N LYS A 33 9.42 11.25 -19.72
CA LYS A 33 10.33 10.81 -20.80
C LYS A 33 11.79 10.82 -20.34
N SER A 34 12.24 11.89 -19.68
CA SER A 34 13.60 11.97 -19.14
C SER A 34 13.88 10.91 -18.08
N ALA A 35 12.90 10.60 -17.22
CA ALA A 35 13.00 9.53 -16.25
C ALA A 35 13.12 8.14 -16.91
N ILE A 36 12.36 7.87 -17.96
CA ILE A 36 12.43 6.61 -18.74
C ILE A 36 13.78 6.47 -19.42
N GLU A 37 14.27 7.53 -20.08
CA GLU A 37 15.59 7.53 -20.73
C GLU A 37 16.69 7.24 -19.71
N SER A 38 16.66 7.90 -18.56
CA SER A 38 17.62 7.66 -17.47
C SER A 38 17.53 6.24 -16.92
N LEU A 39 16.33 5.67 -16.81
CA LEU A 39 16.16 4.28 -16.38
C LEU A 39 16.70 3.29 -17.42
N SER A 40 16.46 3.56 -18.70
CA SER A 40 16.94 2.70 -19.80
C SER A 40 18.46 2.61 -19.85
N ALA A 41 19.18 3.66 -19.44
CA ALA A 41 20.64 3.66 -19.33
C ALA A 41 21.16 2.78 -18.18
N ILE A 42 20.35 2.53 -17.15
CA ILE A 42 20.71 1.68 -15.99
C ILE A 42 20.42 0.20 -16.29
N LEU A 43 19.39 -0.08 -17.09
CA LEU A 43 18.95 -1.43 -17.38
C LEU A 43 19.76 -2.05 -18.53
N SER A 44 20.58 -3.06 -18.22
CA SER A 44 21.49 -3.73 -19.17
C SER A 44 20.81 -4.38 -20.39
N SER A 45 19.50 -4.65 -20.31
CA SER A 45 18.69 -5.26 -21.37
C SER A 45 17.34 -4.54 -21.48
N PHE A 46 17.38 -3.23 -21.73
CA PHE A 46 16.20 -2.51 -22.17
C PHE A 46 16.09 -2.63 -23.69
N PRO A 47 15.25 -3.53 -24.25
CA PRO A 47 15.11 -3.58 -25.70
C PRO A 47 14.65 -2.20 -26.18
N SER A 48 15.39 -1.58 -27.10
CA SER A 48 15.12 -0.22 -27.60
C SER A 48 13.67 -0.03 -28.07
N ASN A 49 13.05 -1.14 -28.51
CA ASN A 49 11.64 -1.24 -28.90
C ASN A 49 10.67 -0.94 -27.74
N LEU A 50 11.01 -1.34 -26.50
CA LEU A 50 10.19 -1.11 -25.31
C LEU A 50 10.28 0.35 -24.86
N SER A 51 11.46 0.98 -24.95
CA SER A 51 11.64 2.41 -24.65
C SER A 51 10.83 3.28 -25.60
N PHE A 52 10.93 2.95 -26.88
CA PHE A 52 10.16 3.63 -27.92
C PHE A 52 8.65 3.40 -27.74
N SER A 53 8.21 2.18 -27.44
CA SER A 53 6.80 1.85 -27.23
C SER A 53 6.20 2.58 -26.01
N ILE A 54 6.94 2.65 -24.91
CA ILE A 54 6.49 3.36 -23.70
C ILE A 54 6.48 4.88 -23.95
N SER A 55 7.52 5.43 -24.57
CA SER A 55 7.63 6.89 -24.81
C SER A 55 6.65 7.42 -25.87
N SER A 56 6.22 6.57 -26.80
CA SER A 56 5.22 6.90 -27.83
C SER A 56 3.76 6.73 -27.37
N ASN A 57 3.54 6.12 -26.20
CA ASN A 57 2.21 5.94 -25.63
C ASN A 57 1.64 7.28 -25.11
N PRO A 58 0.32 7.54 -25.18
CA PRO A 58 -0.31 8.70 -24.56
C PRO A 58 -0.11 8.80 -23.04
N ASN A 59 0.15 7.68 -22.33
CA ASN A 59 0.48 7.70 -20.91
C ASN A 59 1.72 6.83 -20.58
N PRO A 60 2.93 7.38 -20.78
CA PRO A 60 4.18 6.63 -20.58
C PRO A 60 4.39 6.17 -19.14
N ALA A 61 3.96 6.96 -18.16
CA ALA A 61 4.11 6.63 -16.74
C ALA A 61 3.25 5.42 -16.34
N PHE A 62 2.01 5.37 -16.83
CA PHE A 62 1.13 4.23 -16.57
C PHE A 62 1.65 2.93 -17.21
N SER A 63 2.15 3.02 -18.45
CA SER A 63 2.78 1.88 -19.12
C SER A 63 4.00 1.38 -18.36
N LEU A 64 4.90 2.27 -17.92
CA LEU A 64 6.05 1.91 -17.10
C LEU A 64 5.64 1.28 -15.76
N LEU A 65 4.60 1.81 -15.13
CA LEU A 65 4.07 1.31 -13.85
C LEU A 65 3.50 -0.11 -13.95
N HIS A 66 3.03 -0.56 -15.12
CA HIS A 66 2.41 -1.88 -15.30
C HIS A 66 3.26 -2.85 -16.11
N ASP A 67 4.37 -2.40 -16.68
CA ASP A 67 5.24 -3.26 -17.47
C ASP A 67 5.87 -4.36 -16.57
N PRO A 68 5.70 -5.66 -16.92
CA PRO A 68 6.23 -6.76 -16.13
C PRO A 68 7.73 -7.00 -16.37
N GLN A 69 8.27 -6.66 -17.55
CA GLN A 69 9.67 -6.87 -17.89
C GLN A 69 10.57 -5.85 -17.19
N VAL A 70 10.18 -4.56 -17.24
CA VAL A 70 10.88 -3.50 -16.51
C VAL A 70 10.85 -3.81 -15.01
N ALA A 71 9.69 -4.23 -14.50
CA ALA A 71 9.57 -4.55 -13.11
C ALA A 71 10.44 -5.72 -12.68
N SER A 72 10.50 -6.81 -13.44
CA SER A 72 11.35 -7.96 -13.09
C SER A 72 12.84 -7.58 -13.10
N GLN A 73 13.28 -6.78 -14.05
CA GLN A 73 14.66 -6.29 -14.11
C GLN A 73 15.00 -5.35 -12.93
N VAL A 74 14.16 -4.35 -12.67
CA VAL A 74 14.36 -3.42 -11.54
C VAL A 74 14.34 -4.19 -10.22
N SER A 75 13.39 -5.11 -10.04
CA SER A 75 13.31 -5.99 -8.87
C SER A 75 14.57 -6.86 -8.70
N SER A 76 15.12 -7.40 -9.80
CA SER A 76 16.37 -8.16 -9.78
C SER A 76 17.55 -7.32 -9.29
N LEU A 77 17.72 -6.12 -9.87
CA LEU A 77 18.78 -5.19 -9.48
C LEU A 77 18.66 -4.75 -8.02
N LEU A 78 17.44 -4.50 -7.54
CA LEU A 78 17.19 -4.20 -6.12
C LEU A 78 17.52 -5.38 -5.21
N ARG A 79 17.39 -6.62 -5.68
CA ARG A 79 17.69 -7.85 -4.91
C ARG A 79 19.18 -8.21 -4.86
N GLU A 80 20.04 -7.61 -5.69
CA GLU A 80 21.48 -7.88 -5.70
C GLU A 80 22.16 -7.56 -4.35
N PRO A 81 23.20 -8.31 -3.92
CA PRO A 81 23.83 -8.15 -2.59
C PRO A 81 24.43 -6.77 -2.29
N ASN A 82 24.86 -6.06 -3.33
CA ASN A 82 25.46 -4.70 -3.31
C ASN A 82 24.42 -3.58 -3.50
N SER A 83 23.14 -3.93 -3.72
CA SER A 83 22.08 -2.93 -3.86
C SER A 83 21.88 -2.13 -2.57
N GLY A 84 21.44 -0.88 -2.72
CA GLY A 84 21.20 0.03 -1.59
C GLY A 84 22.43 0.82 -1.12
N ALA A 85 23.61 0.59 -1.70
CA ALA A 85 24.79 1.42 -1.47
C ALA A 85 24.58 2.87 -1.97
N GLY A 86 25.36 3.83 -1.46
CA GLY A 86 25.20 5.26 -1.78
C GLY A 86 25.56 5.63 -3.22
N ASP A 87 26.35 4.80 -3.88
CA ASP A 87 26.77 4.91 -5.29
C ASP A 87 25.85 4.13 -6.25
N ASN A 88 24.78 3.52 -5.74
CA ASN A 88 23.86 2.74 -6.57
C ASN A 88 23.01 3.66 -7.46
N ASN A 89 23.24 3.59 -8.78
CA ASN A 89 22.56 4.41 -9.78
C ASN A 89 21.03 4.22 -9.77
N LEU A 90 20.53 3.03 -9.46
CA LEU A 90 19.09 2.78 -9.38
C LEU A 90 18.47 3.46 -8.16
N CYS A 91 19.15 3.46 -7.01
CA CYS A 91 18.71 4.21 -5.82
C CYS A 91 18.68 5.72 -6.08
N ARG A 92 19.68 6.23 -6.80
CA ARG A 92 19.71 7.63 -7.24
C ARG A 92 18.54 7.95 -8.17
N TRP A 93 18.28 7.10 -9.16
CA TRP A 93 17.15 7.27 -10.07
C TRP A 93 15.81 7.25 -9.33
N LEU A 94 15.61 6.33 -8.39
CA LEU A 94 14.40 6.27 -7.55
C LEU A 94 14.21 7.55 -6.73
N TYR A 95 15.31 8.07 -6.15
CA TYR A 95 15.29 9.32 -5.39
C TYR A 95 14.92 10.52 -6.27
N ASP A 96 15.62 10.71 -7.39
CA ASP A 96 15.40 11.83 -8.31
C ASP A 96 13.99 11.78 -8.94
N THR A 97 13.52 10.57 -9.30
CA THR A 97 12.18 10.34 -9.85
C THR A 97 11.09 10.71 -8.85
N PHE A 98 11.27 10.37 -7.56
CA PHE A 98 10.30 10.74 -6.52
C PHE A 98 10.28 12.25 -6.25
N GLN A 99 11.45 12.89 -6.28
CA GLN A 99 11.61 14.33 -6.06
C GLN A 99 11.10 15.20 -7.22
N SER A 100 10.81 14.61 -8.38
CA SER A 100 10.18 15.32 -9.51
C SER A 100 8.83 15.97 -9.17
N GLY A 101 8.18 15.50 -8.10
CA GLY A 101 6.87 15.98 -7.63
C GLY A 101 5.69 15.54 -8.49
N ASP A 102 5.92 14.80 -9.58
CA ASP A 102 4.85 14.29 -10.43
C ASP A 102 4.17 13.06 -9.80
N PRO A 103 2.84 13.07 -9.60
CA PRO A 103 2.15 11.98 -8.93
C PRO A 103 2.31 10.62 -9.63
N ASN A 104 2.41 10.59 -10.97
CA ASN A 104 2.54 9.32 -11.69
C ASN A 104 3.95 8.74 -11.55
N LEU A 105 4.98 9.58 -11.59
CA LEU A 105 6.36 9.18 -11.29
C LEU A 105 6.53 8.70 -9.84
N GLN A 106 5.86 9.36 -8.89
CA GLN A 106 5.86 8.91 -7.49
C GLN A 106 5.25 7.51 -7.34
N LEU A 107 4.18 7.18 -8.08
CA LEU A 107 3.61 5.83 -8.08
C LEU A 107 4.60 4.77 -8.58
N ILE A 108 5.41 5.09 -9.58
CA ILE A 108 6.46 4.18 -10.09
C ILE A 108 7.49 3.87 -9.00
N VAL A 109 7.92 4.86 -8.22
CA VAL A 109 8.84 4.64 -7.09
C VAL A 109 8.17 3.81 -6.00
N LEU A 110 6.90 4.11 -5.67
CA LEU A 110 6.14 3.38 -4.66
C LEU A 110 5.91 1.91 -5.04
N ARG A 111 5.82 1.57 -6.34
CA ARG A 111 5.74 0.18 -6.82
C ARG A 111 6.86 -0.70 -6.26
N PHE A 112 8.07 -0.15 -6.15
CA PHE A 112 9.25 -0.90 -5.70
C PHE A 112 9.51 -0.77 -4.19
N LEU A 113 8.69 0.00 -3.47
CA LEU A 113 8.85 0.20 -2.03
C LEU A 113 8.84 -1.12 -1.23
N PRO A 114 7.96 -2.11 -1.51
CA PRO A 114 7.99 -3.38 -0.80
C PRO A 114 9.34 -4.08 -0.84
N ILE A 115 10.02 -4.02 -1.99
CA ILE A 115 11.34 -4.62 -2.18
C ILE A 115 12.42 -3.82 -1.44
N ILE A 116 12.40 -2.50 -1.56
CA ILE A 116 13.34 -1.61 -0.87
C ILE A 116 13.24 -1.82 0.63
N VAL A 117 12.03 -1.80 1.20
CA VAL A 117 11.79 -1.98 2.63
C VAL A 117 12.14 -3.41 3.06
N GLY A 118 11.72 -4.41 2.28
CA GLY A 118 12.03 -5.83 2.45
C GLY A 118 13.51 -6.08 2.68
N ILE A 119 14.30 -5.63 1.72
CA ILE A 119 15.75 -5.83 1.71
C ILE A 119 16.43 -4.94 2.73
N TYR A 120 16.02 -3.68 2.86
CA TYR A 120 16.60 -2.74 3.81
C TYR A 120 16.48 -3.28 5.24
N LEU A 121 15.29 -3.71 5.66
CA LEU A 121 15.09 -4.21 7.02
C LEU A 121 15.85 -5.51 7.30
N SER A 122 15.95 -6.40 6.30
CA SER A 122 16.73 -7.64 6.42
C SER A 122 18.24 -7.36 6.51
N ARG A 123 18.76 -6.43 5.70
CA ARG A 123 20.20 -6.15 5.63
C ARG A 123 20.70 -5.19 6.70
N VAL A 124 19.86 -4.29 7.21
CA VAL A 124 20.28 -3.34 8.24
C VAL A 124 20.61 -4.05 9.56
N ALA A 125 19.99 -5.21 9.82
CA ALA A 125 20.36 -6.10 10.93
C ALA A 125 21.80 -6.64 10.80
N LEU A 126 22.31 -6.73 9.57
CA LEU A 126 23.68 -7.17 9.25
C LEU A 126 24.71 -6.03 9.32
N ARG A 127 24.30 -4.80 9.68
CA ARG A 127 25.15 -3.60 9.74
C ARG A 127 25.87 -3.26 8.42
N LYS A 128 25.30 -3.66 7.28
CA LYS A 128 25.77 -3.22 5.96
C LYS A 128 25.36 -1.76 5.72
N PRO A 129 26.21 -0.90 5.13
CA PRO A 129 25.84 0.46 4.78
C PRO A 129 24.81 0.44 3.62
N LEU A 130 23.66 1.08 3.83
CA LEU A 130 22.54 1.09 2.87
C LEU A 130 22.08 2.53 2.58
N ALA A 131 23.04 3.44 2.42
CA ALA A 131 22.79 4.87 2.29
C ALA A 131 21.85 5.23 1.11
N GLY A 132 21.89 4.47 0.02
CA GLY A 132 20.99 4.65 -1.13
C GLY A 132 19.54 4.35 -0.77
N PHE A 133 19.26 3.24 -0.10
CA PHE A 133 17.91 2.93 0.39
C PHE A 133 17.46 3.91 1.47
N GLU A 134 18.35 4.32 2.37
CA GLU A 134 18.05 5.31 3.40
C GLU A 134 17.69 6.66 2.79
N ALA A 135 18.37 7.10 1.72
CA ALA A 135 18.03 8.32 1.01
C ALA A 135 16.63 8.28 0.40
N VAL A 136 16.25 7.17 -0.25
CA VAL A 136 14.90 6.99 -0.81
C VAL A 136 13.84 6.99 0.30
N LEU A 137 14.05 6.23 1.38
CA LEU A 137 13.11 6.17 2.51
C LEU A 137 12.96 7.54 3.20
N LEU A 138 14.05 8.30 3.35
CA LEU A 138 14.01 9.66 3.88
C LEU A 138 13.27 10.62 2.94
N ALA A 139 13.40 10.48 1.63
CA ALA A 139 12.66 11.30 0.67
C ALA A 139 11.14 11.07 0.81
N LEU A 140 10.70 9.81 0.89
CA LEU A 140 9.30 9.46 1.13
C LEU A 140 8.80 10.04 2.46
N TYR A 141 9.60 9.92 3.52
CA TYR A 141 9.27 10.45 4.83
C TYR A 141 9.18 11.98 4.85
N ALA A 142 10.10 12.67 4.17
CA ALA A 142 10.11 14.13 4.06
C ALA A 142 8.91 14.66 3.27
N HIS A 143 8.50 13.94 2.21
CA HIS A 143 7.29 14.25 1.46
C HIS A 143 6.04 14.16 2.35
N GLU A 144 5.90 13.06 3.10
CA GLU A 144 4.79 12.89 4.06
C GLU A 144 4.83 13.94 5.19
N THR A 145 6.01 14.27 5.68
CA THR A 145 6.18 15.28 6.74
C THR A 145 5.74 16.66 6.27
N THR A 146 6.12 17.04 5.04
CA THR A 146 5.71 18.30 4.40
C THR A 146 4.21 18.32 4.16
N SER A 147 3.65 17.22 3.65
CA SER A 147 2.21 17.06 3.39
C SER A 147 1.37 17.24 4.66
N ARG A 148 1.84 16.71 5.80
CA ARG A 148 1.14 16.82 7.09
C ARG A 148 1.28 18.19 7.75
N ALA A 149 2.23 19.03 7.32
CA ALA A 149 2.48 20.36 7.88
C ALA A 149 2.52 20.41 9.43
N GLY A 150 3.12 19.38 10.04
CA GLY A 150 3.21 19.23 11.51
C GLY A 150 1.92 18.77 12.22
N GLN A 151 0.83 18.54 11.49
CA GLN A 151 -0.44 18.08 12.06
C GLN A 151 -0.47 16.54 12.21
N PRO A 152 -1.08 16.03 13.29
CA PRO A 152 -1.37 14.61 13.43
C PRO A 152 -2.50 14.18 12.48
N ILE A 153 -2.52 12.90 12.10
CA ILE A 153 -3.67 12.31 11.40
C ILE A 153 -4.70 11.90 12.44
N THR A 154 -5.86 12.54 12.41
CA THR A 154 -6.96 12.31 13.35
C THR A 154 -8.23 11.85 12.64
N MET A 155 -9.01 11.00 13.30
CA MET A 155 -10.34 10.55 12.86
C MET A 155 -11.35 10.82 13.96
N ASN A 156 -12.53 11.31 13.58
CA ASN A 156 -13.67 11.35 14.49
C ASN A 156 -14.30 9.95 14.57
N VAL A 157 -14.33 9.35 15.75
CA VAL A 157 -14.92 8.03 15.95
C VAL A 157 -16.44 8.16 15.90
N PRO A 158 -17.12 7.46 14.97
CA PRO A 158 -18.57 7.51 14.87
C PRO A 158 -19.24 7.07 16.18
N ASN A 159 -20.28 7.81 16.60
CA ASN A 159 -21.04 7.52 17.80
C ASN A 159 -22.52 7.36 17.43
N LEU A 160 -23.13 6.23 17.79
CA LEU A 160 -24.55 5.95 17.55
C LEU A 160 -25.50 6.89 18.29
N SER A 161 -25.02 7.62 19.30
CA SER A 161 -25.79 8.64 20.02
C SER A 161 -25.97 9.92 19.20
N LEU A 162 -25.18 10.10 18.15
CA LEU A 162 -25.25 11.25 17.24
C LEU A 162 -25.92 10.83 15.93
N PRO A 163 -26.76 11.70 15.32
CA PRO A 163 -27.27 11.45 13.99
C PRO A 163 -26.12 11.37 12.99
N SER A 164 -26.25 10.50 11.99
CA SER A 164 -25.27 10.29 10.94
C SER A 164 -25.99 10.07 9.60
N VAL A 165 -25.22 10.02 8.51
CA VAL A 165 -25.76 9.75 7.16
C VAL A 165 -26.57 8.45 7.09
N TYR A 166 -26.29 7.47 7.97
CA TYR A 166 -26.92 6.15 7.94
C TYR A 166 -27.94 5.90 9.06
N HIS A 167 -28.06 6.82 10.02
CA HIS A 167 -28.85 6.59 11.24
C HIS A 167 -29.33 7.91 11.86
N GLU A 168 -30.60 7.94 12.25
CA GLU A 168 -31.20 9.03 13.02
C GLU A 168 -31.25 8.67 14.51
N ALA A 169 -30.67 9.52 15.36
CA ALA A 169 -30.67 9.31 16.80
C ALA A 169 -32.02 9.75 17.41
N LYS A 170 -32.67 8.88 18.19
CA LYS A 170 -33.80 9.31 19.03
C LYS A 170 -33.29 10.27 20.10
N ALA A 171 -33.83 11.50 20.09
CA ALA A 171 -33.67 12.62 21.03
C ALA A 171 -32.32 12.68 21.80
N PRO A 172 -31.54 13.78 21.66
CA PRO A 172 -30.24 13.87 22.31
C PRO A 172 -30.39 13.73 23.82
N ILE A 173 -29.81 12.69 24.40
CA ILE A 173 -29.52 12.69 25.83
C ILE A 173 -28.46 13.78 25.99
N ASN A 174 -28.83 14.92 26.58
CA ASN A 174 -27.96 16.06 26.86
C ASN A 174 -26.81 15.65 27.79
N ASN A 175 -25.84 14.94 27.24
CA ASN A 175 -24.58 14.62 27.87
C ASN A 175 -23.53 15.42 27.12
N ASN A 176 -23.10 16.54 27.69
CA ASN A 176 -22.04 17.41 27.18
C ASN A 176 -20.65 16.74 27.16
N SER A 177 -20.59 15.40 27.22
CA SER A 177 -19.38 14.58 27.23
C SER A 177 -19.02 13.99 25.85
N THR A 178 -19.85 14.18 24.83
CA THR A 178 -19.70 13.55 23.50
C THR A 178 -19.12 14.46 22.41
N GLU A 179 -18.75 15.70 22.75
CA GLU A 179 -18.51 16.75 21.74
C GLU A 179 -17.36 16.47 20.76
N LEU A 180 -16.31 15.70 21.10
CA LEU A 180 -15.25 15.36 20.14
C LEU A 180 -14.59 14.02 20.46
N ASN A 181 -15.10 12.91 19.88
CA ASN A 181 -14.44 11.60 19.93
C ASN A 181 -13.29 11.54 18.91
N LEU A 182 -12.35 12.49 19.01
CA LEU A 182 -11.22 12.59 18.09
C LEU A 182 -10.14 11.58 18.48
N ALA A 183 -9.96 10.54 17.68
CA ALA A 183 -8.89 9.56 17.83
C ALA A 183 -7.69 9.95 16.96
N VAL A 184 -6.49 9.96 17.54
CA VAL A 184 -5.23 10.15 16.81
C VAL A 184 -4.80 8.81 16.19
N ILE A 185 -4.80 8.73 14.86
CA ILE A 185 -4.40 7.53 14.11
C ILE A 185 -2.88 7.46 13.98
N SER A 186 -2.26 8.58 13.65
CA SER A 186 -0.83 8.70 13.41
C SER A 186 -0.37 10.02 14.01
N PRO A 187 0.63 10.04 14.91
CA PRO A 187 1.12 11.28 15.49
C PRO A 187 1.75 12.18 14.42
N SER A 188 1.93 13.46 14.77
CA SER A 188 2.66 14.42 13.95
C SER A 188 4.07 13.91 13.63
N LEU A 189 4.60 14.34 12.48
CA LEU A 189 5.91 13.93 12.00
C LEU A 189 6.92 15.06 12.20
N GLU A 190 8.09 14.71 12.71
CA GLU A 190 9.22 15.63 12.84
C GLU A 190 10.17 15.43 11.65
N PRO A 191 10.74 16.48 11.05
CA PRO A 191 11.72 16.32 9.97
C PRO A 191 12.99 15.60 10.45
N HIS A 192 13.48 14.64 9.66
CA HIS A 192 14.70 13.89 9.97
C HIS A 192 15.65 13.90 8.77
N GLY A 193 16.94 14.18 9.01
CA GLY A 193 17.98 14.15 7.96
C GLY A 193 18.76 12.84 7.85
N THR A 194 18.62 11.92 8.81
CA THR A 194 19.34 10.62 8.84
C THR A 194 18.47 9.52 9.45
N VAL A 195 18.64 8.27 8.99
CA VAL A 195 17.90 7.12 9.51
C VAL A 195 18.61 6.54 10.74
N ARG A 196 18.13 6.88 11.93
CA ARG A 196 18.64 6.30 13.19
C ARG A 196 17.87 5.04 13.57
N SER A 197 18.53 4.11 14.28
CA SER A 197 17.91 2.84 14.72
C SER A 197 16.59 3.03 15.49
N THR A 198 16.53 4.03 16.38
CA THR A 198 15.34 4.34 17.20
C THR A 198 14.16 4.87 16.39
N ARG A 199 14.41 5.52 15.25
CA ARG A 199 13.38 6.14 14.40
C ARG A 199 13.12 5.34 13.12
N ARG A 200 13.96 4.35 12.80
CA ARG A 200 13.89 3.53 11.58
C ARG A 200 12.50 2.94 11.36
N ALA A 201 11.93 2.32 12.38
CA ALA A 201 10.61 1.70 12.29
C ALA A 201 9.51 2.72 11.95
N ARG A 202 9.61 3.95 12.49
CA ARG A 202 8.65 5.02 12.19
C ARG A 202 8.83 5.57 10.77
N ILE A 203 10.08 5.79 10.33
CA ILE A 203 10.38 6.25 8.97
C ILE A 203 9.85 5.25 7.94
N VAL A 204 10.18 3.98 8.11
CA VAL A 204 9.70 2.91 7.24
C VAL A 204 8.19 2.73 7.33
N GLY A 205 7.62 2.81 8.54
CA GLY A 205 6.18 2.74 8.76
C GLY A 205 5.41 3.83 7.99
N VAL A 206 5.90 5.07 8.02
CA VAL A 206 5.32 6.19 7.24
C VAL A 206 5.44 5.96 5.74
N ALA A 207 6.57 5.44 5.25
CA ALA A 207 6.71 5.08 3.84
C ALA A 207 5.67 4.02 3.43
N LEU A 208 5.41 3.02 4.29
CA LEU A 208 4.37 2.02 4.08
C LEU A 208 2.95 2.60 4.20
N GLU A 209 2.72 3.61 5.05
CA GLU A 209 1.45 4.36 5.09
C GLU A 209 1.20 5.09 3.74
N LEU A 210 2.24 5.72 3.18
CA LEU A 210 2.16 6.37 1.87
C LEU A 210 1.86 5.34 0.76
N TYR A 211 2.53 4.19 0.76
CA TYR A 211 2.20 3.09 -0.16
C TYR A 211 0.77 2.60 0.00
N HIS A 212 0.31 2.42 1.25
CA HIS A 212 -1.07 2.03 1.54
C HIS A 212 -2.08 3.06 1.00
N SER A 213 -1.80 4.36 1.10
CA SER A 213 -2.67 5.42 0.56
C SER A 213 -2.86 5.34 -0.96
N LYS A 214 -1.90 4.72 -1.67
CA LYS A 214 -1.90 4.54 -3.13
C LYS A 214 -2.07 3.09 -3.57
N ILE A 215 -2.39 2.18 -2.63
CA ILE A 215 -2.39 0.72 -2.85
C ILE A 215 -3.35 0.27 -3.97
N TYR A 216 -4.42 1.03 -4.21
CA TYR A 216 -5.35 0.77 -5.30
C TYR A 216 -4.66 0.83 -6.68
N HIS A 217 -3.72 1.76 -6.87
CA HIS A 217 -2.99 1.94 -8.13
C HIS A 217 -1.81 0.96 -8.28
N MET A 218 -1.46 0.21 -7.22
CA MET A 218 -0.30 -0.66 -7.25
C MET A 218 -0.61 -1.98 -7.97
N PRO A 219 0.27 -2.42 -8.90
CA PRO A 219 0.08 -3.70 -9.60
C PRO A 219 0.17 -4.87 -8.62
N VAL A 220 -0.45 -6.00 -8.99
CA VAL A 220 -0.51 -7.19 -8.12
C VAL A 220 0.88 -7.69 -7.73
N GLY A 221 1.85 -7.69 -8.65
CA GLY A 221 3.22 -8.15 -8.35
C GLY A 221 3.87 -7.40 -7.18
N SER A 222 3.68 -6.08 -7.07
CA SER A 222 4.19 -5.28 -5.96
C SER A 222 3.58 -5.69 -4.61
N LYS A 223 2.29 -6.06 -4.63
CA LYS A 223 1.57 -6.55 -3.44
C LYS A 223 2.01 -7.96 -3.03
N ILE A 224 2.31 -8.83 -4.00
CA ILE A 224 2.87 -10.16 -3.74
C ILE A 224 4.26 -10.04 -3.13
N ASP A 225 5.15 -9.23 -3.74
CA ASP A 225 6.49 -8.95 -3.19
C ASP A 225 6.41 -8.51 -1.71
N PHE A 226 5.43 -7.65 -1.38
CA PHE A 226 5.19 -7.23 0.00
C PHE A 226 4.81 -8.39 0.94
N CYS A 227 3.91 -9.28 0.49
CA CYS A 227 3.49 -10.44 1.27
C CYS A 227 4.66 -11.40 1.51
N ASP A 228 5.47 -11.65 0.50
CA ASP A 228 6.65 -12.52 0.60
C ASP A 228 7.64 -11.99 1.65
N PHE A 229 7.92 -10.68 1.64
CA PHE A 229 8.77 -10.07 2.67
C PHE A 229 8.16 -10.16 4.07
N CYS A 230 6.84 -10.11 4.21
CA CYS A 230 6.19 -10.29 5.51
C CYS A 230 6.40 -11.70 6.08
N VAL A 231 6.37 -12.75 5.23
CA VAL A 231 6.71 -14.12 5.62
C VAL A 231 8.15 -14.19 6.11
N VAL A 232 9.08 -13.60 5.34
CA VAL A 232 10.50 -13.52 5.70
C VAL A 232 10.69 -12.81 7.04
N TRP A 233 10.05 -11.65 7.25
CA TRP A 233 10.11 -10.87 8.48
C TRP A 233 9.55 -11.59 9.69
N ALA A 234 8.55 -12.45 9.50
CA ALA A 234 8.01 -13.28 10.58
C ALA A 234 9.07 -14.26 11.11
N GLY A 235 10.03 -14.65 10.26
CA GLY A 235 11.09 -15.60 10.61
C GLY A 235 10.55 -17.02 10.77
N GLN A 236 9.49 -17.37 10.05
CA GLN A 236 8.99 -18.73 10.02
C GLN A 236 9.95 -19.56 9.18
N ASP A 237 10.73 -20.39 9.86
CA ASP A 237 11.49 -21.46 9.21
C ASP A 237 10.42 -22.44 8.66
N ASN A 238 10.40 -22.73 7.36
CA ASN A 238 9.64 -23.84 6.78
C ASN A 238 10.25 -25.18 7.27
N ASN A 239 10.27 -25.39 8.58
CA ASN A 239 10.84 -26.55 9.27
C ASN A 239 9.77 -27.62 9.52
N ASP A 240 8.95 -27.90 8.49
CA ASP A 240 8.19 -29.15 8.44
C ASP A 240 8.93 -30.24 7.64
N ASP A 241 10.13 -29.97 7.11
CA ASP A 241 11.05 -31.01 6.64
C ASP A 241 12.16 -31.22 7.68
N ARG A 242 11.84 -32.03 8.70
CA ARG A 242 12.88 -32.77 9.41
C ARG A 242 13.46 -33.81 8.44
N ASP A 243 14.49 -33.44 7.70
CA ASP A 243 15.41 -34.42 7.13
C ASP A 243 16.87 -33.98 7.24
N LEU A 244 17.50 -34.64 8.20
CA LEU A 244 18.90 -35.05 8.35
C LEU A 244 19.89 -34.63 7.24
N ASN A 245 21.04 -34.13 7.71
CA ASN A 245 22.31 -33.90 7.00
C ASN A 245 22.43 -32.65 6.12
N LYS A 246 23.01 -31.60 6.72
CA LYS A 246 24.11 -30.86 6.07
C LYS A 246 25.02 -30.25 7.13
N GLU A 247 26.07 -31.00 7.47
CA GLU A 247 27.34 -30.41 7.88
C GLU A 247 27.84 -29.51 6.74
N SER A 248 27.75 -28.21 6.93
CA SER A 248 28.57 -27.24 6.21
C SER A 248 28.62 -25.98 7.05
N GLY A 249 29.80 -25.77 7.66
CA GLY A 249 30.13 -24.56 8.38
C GLY A 249 30.03 -23.34 7.47
N SER A 250 28.89 -22.68 7.53
CA SER A 250 28.73 -21.27 7.18
C SER A 250 27.84 -20.68 8.26
N ASN A 251 28.33 -19.63 8.90
CA ASN A 251 27.58 -18.80 9.85
C ASN A 251 26.46 -18.06 9.09
N GLY A 252 25.45 -18.79 8.61
CA GLY A 252 24.24 -18.27 8.00
C GLY A 252 23.37 -17.62 9.07
N ARG A 253 23.71 -16.39 9.45
CA ARG A 253 22.82 -15.54 10.25
C ARG A 253 21.47 -15.50 9.55
N LYS A 254 20.46 -16.11 10.17
CA LYS A 254 19.07 -16.23 9.71
C LYS A 254 18.61 -14.95 9.00
N GLU A 255 18.66 -14.93 7.67
CA GLU A 255 18.06 -13.87 6.87
C GLU A 255 16.55 -14.01 7.03
N GLY A 256 15.93 -13.23 7.91
CA GLY A 256 14.48 -13.26 8.01
C GLY A 256 13.91 -12.44 9.14
N ARG A 257 14.13 -12.89 10.38
CA ARG A 257 13.43 -12.30 11.52
C ARG A 257 13.95 -10.90 11.86
N ILE A 258 13.10 -9.89 11.70
CA ILE A 258 13.40 -8.50 12.06
C ILE A 258 12.56 -8.03 13.27
N PRO A 259 12.99 -7.03 14.05
CA PRO A 259 12.10 -6.38 15.02
C PRO A 259 10.91 -5.72 14.31
N LEU A 260 9.68 -6.05 14.72
CA LEU A 260 8.44 -5.47 14.21
C LEU A 260 7.72 -4.71 15.34
N PRO A 261 8.19 -3.50 15.71
CA PRO A 261 7.47 -2.67 16.66
C PRO A 261 6.13 -2.21 16.07
N TRP A 262 5.21 -1.78 16.93
CA TRP A 262 3.82 -1.53 16.54
C TRP A 262 3.67 -0.47 15.45
N GLU A 263 4.53 0.55 15.44
CA GLU A 263 4.55 1.63 14.45
C GLU A 263 4.86 1.14 13.04
N LEU A 264 5.60 0.05 12.92
CA LEU A 264 5.88 -0.62 11.65
C LEU A 264 4.82 -1.68 11.33
N LEU A 265 4.35 -2.42 12.34
CA LEU A 265 3.38 -3.50 12.14
C LEU A 265 1.99 -2.98 11.73
N GLN A 266 1.57 -1.82 12.25
CA GLN A 266 0.26 -1.24 11.93
C GLN A 266 0.03 -1.00 10.43
N PRO A 267 0.91 -0.31 9.67
CA PRO A 267 0.74 -0.20 8.23
C PRO A 267 0.89 -1.54 7.49
N VAL A 268 1.74 -2.46 8.00
CA VAL A 268 1.85 -3.82 7.43
C VAL A 268 0.50 -4.54 7.46
N LEU A 269 -0.19 -4.52 8.60
CA LEU A 269 -1.49 -5.16 8.75
C LEU A 269 -2.58 -4.53 7.87
N ARG A 270 -2.53 -3.20 7.65
CA ARG A 270 -3.46 -2.52 6.73
C ARG A 270 -3.25 -2.96 5.28
N ILE A 271 -1.99 -3.04 4.85
CA ILE A 271 -1.63 -3.52 3.51
C ILE A 271 -2.07 -4.98 3.32
N LEU A 272 -1.79 -5.85 4.30
CA LEU A 272 -2.23 -7.25 4.26
C LEU A 272 -3.76 -7.40 4.26
N GLY A 273 -4.47 -6.57 5.03
CA GLY A 273 -5.94 -6.52 5.00
C GLY A 273 -6.47 -6.17 3.61
N HIS A 274 -5.86 -5.19 2.93
CA HIS A 274 -6.18 -4.88 1.54
C HIS A 274 -5.86 -6.05 0.60
N CYS A 275 -4.73 -6.74 0.77
CA CYS A 275 -4.39 -7.88 -0.08
C CYS A 275 -5.34 -9.08 0.10
N LEU A 276 -5.81 -9.33 1.33
CA LEU A 276 -6.76 -10.39 1.65
C LEU A 276 -8.18 -10.10 1.12
N MET A 277 -8.64 -8.84 1.21
CA MET A 277 -10.05 -8.51 0.95
C MET A 277 -10.27 -7.71 -0.34
N GLY A 278 -9.27 -6.96 -0.79
CA GLY A 278 -9.43 -5.94 -1.84
C GLY A 278 -9.45 -6.50 -3.26
N ASN A 279 -9.01 -7.74 -3.49
CA ASN A 279 -9.02 -8.36 -4.81
C ASN A 279 -9.38 -9.84 -4.77
N THR A 280 -10.66 -10.13 -4.49
CA THR A 280 -11.21 -11.49 -4.40
C THR A 280 -11.04 -12.33 -5.68
N LYS A 281 -10.71 -11.70 -6.81
CA LYS A 281 -10.52 -12.39 -8.09
C LYS A 281 -9.12 -12.98 -8.25
N ASN A 282 -8.11 -12.46 -7.54
CA ASN A 282 -6.74 -12.92 -7.69
C ASN A 282 -6.35 -13.86 -6.55
N LYS A 283 -6.45 -15.17 -6.84
CA LYS A 283 -6.15 -16.22 -5.86
C LYS A 283 -4.69 -16.20 -5.42
N GLU A 284 -3.74 -15.94 -6.32
CA GLU A 284 -2.31 -15.89 -5.98
C GLU A 284 -2.01 -14.81 -4.94
N LEU A 285 -2.59 -13.61 -5.10
CA LEU A 285 -2.45 -12.53 -4.14
C LEU A 285 -3.08 -12.89 -2.78
N PHE A 286 -4.25 -13.52 -2.81
CA PHE A 286 -4.92 -13.98 -1.60
C PHE A 286 -4.06 -15.00 -0.85
N ASP A 287 -3.55 -16.02 -1.55
CA ASP A 287 -2.74 -17.10 -0.97
C ASP A 287 -1.44 -16.54 -0.38
N ALA A 288 -0.78 -15.60 -1.07
CA ALA A 288 0.42 -14.92 -0.56
C ALA A 288 0.11 -14.09 0.71
N ALA A 289 -0.98 -13.32 0.70
CA ALA A 289 -1.39 -12.51 1.85
C ALA A 289 -1.83 -13.37 3.04
N TRP A 290 -2.49 -14.50 2.77
CA TRP A 290 -2.89 -15.50 3.74
C TRP A 290 -1.68 -16.15 4.42
N ALA A 291 -0.68 -16.56 3.64
CA ALA A 291 0.59 -17.07 4.16
C ALA A 291 1.29 -16.03 5.04
N ALA A 292 1.41 -14.79 4.57
CA ALA A 292 2.00 -13.68 5.33
C ALA A 292 1.27 -13.42 6.67
N CYS A 293 -0.06 -13.39 6.67
CA CYS A 293 -0.85 -13.20 7.88
C CYS A 293 -0.68 -14.36 8.87
N ASN A 294 -0.65 -15.60 8.38
CA ASN A 294 -0.42 -16.78 9.23
C ASN A 294 0.97 -16.74 9.87
N SER A 295 2.00 -16.37 9.11
CA SER A 295 3.36 -16.27 9.65
C SER A 295 3.49 -15.18 10.69
N LEU A 296 2.89 -14.01 10.46
CA LEU A 296 2.86 -12.93 11.45
C LEU A 296 2.02 -13.31 12.69
N TYR A 297 0.93 -14.08 12.54
CA TYR A 297 0.15 -14.59 13.66
C TYR A 297 0.96 -15.59 14.50
N ALA A 298 1.60 -16.58 13.85
CA ALA A 298 2.47 -17.55 14.51
C ALA A 298 3.59 -16.85 15.29
N ARG A 299 4.24 -15.86 14.66
CA ARG A 299 5.20 -15.01 15.34
C ARG A 299 4.60 -14.25 16.52
N SER A 300 3.41 -13.67 16.37
CA SER A 300 2.77 -12.89 17.44
C SER A 300 2.45 -13.73 18.67
N MET A 301 2.15 -15.02 18.48
CA MET A 301 2.02 -15.99 19.58
C MET A 301 3.36 -16.22 20.28
N HIS A 302 4.45 -16.42 19.52
CA HIS A 302 5.80 -16.56 20.08
C HIS A 302 6.28 -15.32 20.82
N ASP A 303 5.98 -14.12 20.29
CA ASP A 303 6.40 -12.83 20.85
C ASP A 303 5.49 -12.39 22.02
N ILE A 304 4.37 -13.09 22.27
CA ILE A 304 3.34 -12.75 23.28
C ILE A 304 2.93 -11.27 23.17
N ASN A 305 2.74 -10.78 21.93
CA ASN A 305 2.32 -9.41 21.68
C ASN A 305 0.80 -9.35 21.50
N PRO A 306 0.02 -8.89 22.49
CA PRO A 306 -1.43 -8.97 22.46
C PRO A 306 -2.05 -8.13 21.34
N LYS A 307 -1.47 -6.96 21.03
CA LYS A 307 -1.97 -6.08 19.95
C LYS A 307 -1.79 -6.73 18.58
N ALA A 308 -0.61 -7.29 18.35
CA ALA A 308 -0.28 -8.00 17.13
C ALA A 308 -1.13 -9.27 16.96
N LEU A 309 -1.26 -10.05 18.04
CA LEU A 309 -2.05 -11.29 18.07
C LEU A 309 -3.52 -11.04 17.76
N LEU A 310 -4.13 -10.03 18.39
CA LEU A 310 -5.52 -9.66 18.15
C LEU A 310 -5.73 -9.24 16.69
N ALA A 311 -4.85 -8.36 16.17
CA ALA A 311 -5.01 -7.83 14.82
C ALA A 311 -4.78 -8.90 13.73
N THR A 312 -3.70 -9.68 13.81
CA THR A 312 -3.42 -10.78 12.87
C THR A 312 -4.46 -11.88 12.96
N GLY A 313 -4.89 -12.27 14.17
CA GLY A 313 -5.94 -13.26 14.36
C GLY A 313 -7.30 -12.82 13.81
N SER A 314 -7.61 -11.52 13.90
CA SER A 314 -8.83 -10.95 13.31
C SER A 314 -8.80 -10.97 11.79
N LEU A 315 -7.66 -10.63 11.18
CA LEU A 315 -7.46 -10.73 9.72
C LEU A 315 -7.59 -12.16 9.23
N LEU A 316 -7.02 -13.14 9.93
CA LEU A 316 -7.16 -14.55 9.57
C LEU A 316 -8.61 -15.02 9.66
N LYS A 317 -9.35 -14.65 10.71
CA LYS A 317 -10.78 -14.99 10.82
C LYS A 317 -11.59 -14.39 9.66
N LEU A 318 -11.26 -13.16 9.27
CA LEU A 318 -11.92 -12.49 8.15
C LEU A 318 -11.58 -13.13 6.80
N GLY A 319 -10.31 -13.51 6.60
CA GLY A 319 -9.88 -14.26 5.43
C GLY A 319 -10.56 -15.62 5.30
N LYS A 320 -10.75 -16.37 6.40
CA LYS A 320 -11.52 -17.64 6.38
C LYS A 320 -12.94 -17.43 5.92
N LYS A 321 -13.63 -16.41 6.45
CA LYS A 321 -14.99 -16.07 6.04
C LYS A 321 -15.07 -15.68 4.56
N ALA A 322 -14.02 -15.08 4.00
CA ALA A 322 -13.97 -14.77 2.58
C ALA A 322 -13.72 -16.00 1.68
N MET A 323 -13.14 -17.09 2.24
CA MET A 323 -12.95 -18.38 1.54
C MET A 323 -14.20 -19.25 1.57
N GLU A 324 -15.02 -19.11 2.61
CA GLU A 324 -16.33 -19.75 2.69
C GLU A 324 -17.25 -19.12 1.63
N PRO A 325 -17.86 -19.91 0.72
CA PRO A 325 -18.86 -19.38 -0.18
C PRO A 325 -20.00 -18.83 0.67
N SER A 326 -20.25 -17.52 0.60
CA SER A 326 -21.41 -16.93 1.24
C SER A 326 -22.65 -17.63 0.69
N GLU A 327 -23.42 -18.31 1.54
CA GLU A 327 -24.87 -18.34 1.33
C GLU A 327 -25.29 -16.90 1.04
N ASP A 328 -26.08 -16.68 -0.02
CA ASP A 328 -26.61 -15.38 -0.46
C ASP A 328 -27.43 -14.73 0.69
N LEU A 329 -26.73 -14.18 1.66
CA LEU A 329 -27.29 -13.56 2.84
C LEU A 329 -26.82 -12.11 2.79
N ASP A 330 -27.60 -11.30 2.07
CA ASP A 330 -27.46 -9.86 2.06
C ASP A 330 -27.65 -9.36 3.50
N PRO A 331 -26.60 -8.83 4.17
CA PRO A 331 -26.71 -8.34 5.53
C PRO A 331 -27.60 -7.08 5.64
N THR A 332 -28.04 -6.51 4.52
CA THR A 332 -29.00 -5.41 4.44
C THR A 332 -30.44 -5.88 4.22
N GLU A 333 -30.65 -7.17 3.90
CA GLU A 333 -32.00 -7.73 3.86
C GLU A 333 -32.53 -7.93 5.28
N ILE A 334 -33.50 -7.10 5.64
CA ILE A 334 -34.31 -7.31 6.83
C ILE A 334 -35.18 -8.54 6.56
N ARG A 335 -34.80 -9.68 7.15
CA ARG A 335 -35.60 -10.91 7.12
C ARG A 335 -37.00 -10.60 7.67
N LYS A 336 -38.00 -10.51 6.79
CA LYS A 336 -39.41 -10.32 7.18
C LYS A 336 -39.96 -11.63 7.76
N SER A 337 -39.49 -12.01 8.95
CA SER A 337 -39.88 -13.27 9.61
C SER A 337 -41.26 -13.20 10.28
N ASN A 338 -41.87 -12.01 10.38
CA ASN A 338 -43.12 -11.82 11.11
C ASN A 338 -44.17 -11.14 10.23
N VAL A 339 -44.68 -11.85 9.23
CA VAL A 339 -46.00 -11.51 8.65
C VAL A 339 -47.04 -12.13 9.58
N LEU A 340 -47.61 -11.32 10.48
CA LEU A 340 -48.85 -11.69 11.14
C LEU A 340 -49.94 -11.63 10.07
N VAL A 341 -50.38 -12.80 9.62
CA VAL A 341 -51.61 -12.92 8.83
C VAL A 341 -52.75 -12.61 9.79
N ILE A 342 -53.46 -11.50 9.53
CA ILE A 342 -54.70 -11.12 10.23
C ILE A 342 -55.84 -11.96 9.68
#